data_AF-A0A2S2Q3I0-F1
#
_entry.id   AF-A0A2S2Q3I0-F1
#
_cell.length_a   1.000
_cell.length_b   1.000
_cell.length_c   1.000
_cell.angle_alpha   90.00
_cell.angle_beta   90.00
_cell.angle_gamma   90.00
#
_symmetry.space_group_name_H-M   'P 1'
#
loop_
_entity.id
_entity.type
_entity.pdbx_description
1 polymer ?
#
loop_
_entity_poly.entity_id
_entity_poly.type
_entity_poly.pdbx_seq_one_letter_code
_entity_poly.pdbx_strand_id
1 'polypeptide(L)'
;MVNHEIIPDKNACIAENYTWQNSKMNFDHVGNAYLCLFQVATFNGWMEIMRDAVDSRDLHGKQPIREINNYMYFYFVFFIIFGSFFTLNLFIGVIIDNFNEQKKKTGASLEMFMTEDQKKYYNAMKKMSSKKPLKAIPRPRWKPQSIVFQIVTDKKFDMLIMLFIGFNMLTMTLDHYQQTKLFTDVLELLNQIFIAIFSSECLL
;
A
#
# COMPACT_ATOMS: atom_id res chain seq x y z
N MET A 1 22.23 -1.47 26.88
CA MET A 1 23.69 -1.33 26.71
C MET A 1 24.24 -0.54 27.89
N VAL A 2 25.30 -1.00 28.53
CA VAL A 2 25.94 -0.29 29.65
C VAL A 2 26.80 0.86 29.08
N ASN A 3 26.81 2.01 29.75
CA ASN A 3 27.58 3.19 29.30
C ASN A 3 29.08 2.86 29.22
N HIS A 4 29.74 3.32 28.15
CA HIS A 4 31.18 3.14 27.92
C HIS A 4 32.05 3.77 29.01
N GLU A 5 31.53 4.74 29.77
CA GLU A 5 32.24 5.34 30.91
C GLU A 5 32.34 4.38 32.11
N ILE A 6 31.38 3.46 32.24
CA ILE A 6 31.33 2.46 33.32
C ILE A 6 32.06 1.19 32.89
N ILE A 7 31.77 0.71 31.67
CA ILE A 7 32.39 -0.49 31.11
C ILE A 7 33.05 -0.12 29.77
N PRO A 8 34.34 0.27 29.77
CA PRO A 8 35.02 0.73 28.56
C PRO A 8 35.41 -0.39 27.60
N ASP A 9 35.62 -1.61 28.11
CA ASP A 9 36.08 -2.76 27.33
C ASP A 9 35.56 -4.10 27.88
N LYS A 10 35.87 -5.16 27.14
CA LYS A 10 35.49 -6.54 27.47
C LYS A 10 36.11 -7.04 28.79
N ASN A 11 37.31 -6.59 29.16
CA ASN A 11 37.95 -7.03 30.39
C ASN A 11 37.24 -6.44 31.61
N ALA A 12 36.90 -5.15 31.56
CA ALA A 12 36.08 -4.49 32.58
C ALA A 12 34.68 -5.13 32.66
N CYS A 13 34.08 -5.49 31.52
CA CYS A 13 32.79 -6.18 31.48
C CYS A 13 32.83 -7.51 32.27
N ILE A 14 33.87 -8.32 32.06
CA ILE A 14 34.04 -9.61 32.74
C ILE A 14 34.39 -9.41 34.22
N ALA A 15 35.23 -8.43 34.57
CA ALA A 15 35.60 -8.13 35.95
C ALA A 15 34.38 -7.74 36.81
N GLU A 16 33.42 -7.02 36.22
CA GLU A 16 32.18 -6.58 36.87
C GLU A 16 31.03 -7.61 36.73
N ASN A 17 31.33 -8.87 36.34
CA ASN A 17 30.36 -9.96 36.17
C ASN A 17 29.22 -9.69 35.17
N TYR A 18 29.46 -8.86 34.14
CA TYR A 18 28.53 -8.68 33.01
C TYR A 18 28.81 -9.67 31.86
N THR A 19 27.93 -9.67 30.85
CA THR A 19 28.08 -10.51 29.64
C THR A 19 28.43 -9.67 28.41
N TRP A 20 29.42 -10.13 27.64
CA TRP A 20 29.83 -9.53 26.38
C TRP A 20 29.24 -10.32 25.21
N GLN A 21 28.16 -9.80 24.60
CA GLN A 21 27.44 -10.46 23.52
C GLN A 21 27.62 -9.73 22.18
N ASN A 22 27.74 -10.50 21.11
CA ASN A 22 27.76 -9.97 19.75
C ASN A 22 26.32 -9.76 19.23
N SER A 23 26.13 -8.78 18.34
CA SER A 23 24.86 -8.59 17.65
C SER A 23 24.53 -9.82 16.82
N LYS A 24 23.24 -10.17 16.74
CA LYS A 24 22.78 -11.36 15.98
C LYS A 24 23.04 -11.20 14.48
N MET A 25 22.98 -9.96 13.99
CA MET A 25 23.19 -9.60 12.60
C MET A 25 24.48 -8.78 12.52
N ASN A 26 25.53 -9.39 11.99
CA ASN A 26 26.89 -8.83 12.01
C ASN A 26 27.65 -9.14 10.72
N PHE A 27 28.82 -8.54 10.55
CA PHE A 27 29.66 -8.68 9.37
C PHE A 27 30.89 -9.60 9.61
N ASP A 28 30.83 -10.49 10.60
CA ASP A 28 31.99 -11.34 10.99
C ASP A 28 32.40 -12.32 9.88
N HIS A 29 31.45 -12.77 9.07
CA HIS A 29 31.68 -13.68 7.95
C HIS A 29 30.70 -13.41 6.81
N VAL A 30 31.09 -13.86 5.62
CA VAL A 30 30.38 -13.55 4.36
C VAL A 30 28.90 -13.98 4.38
N GLY A 31 28.58 -15.13 5.00
CA GLY A 31 27.20 -15.59 5.13
C GLY A 31 26.31 -14.63 5.93
N ASN A 32 26.74 -14.25 7.13
CA ASN A 32 26.03 -13.24 7.94
C ASN A 32 26.02 -11.87 7.26
N ALA A 33 27.10 -11.49 6.57
CA ALA A 33 27.14 -10.25 5.80
C ALA A 33 26.08 -10.23 4.69
N TYR A 34 25.87 -11.33 3.96
CA TYR A 34 24.78 -11.44 2.98
C TYR A 34 23.40 -11.27 3.63
N LEU A 35 23.18 -11.86 4.81
CA LEU A 35 21.92 -11.67 5.55
C LEU A 35 21.74 -10.22 6.01
N CYS A 36 22.81 -9.56 6.49
CA CYS A 36 22.79 -8.13 6.86
C CYS A 36 22.42 -7.28 5.65
N LEU A 37 23.13 -7.47 4.53
CA LEU A 37 22.92 -6.72 3.31
C LEU A 37 21.53 -6.98 2.71
N PHE A 38 20.98 -8.18 2.86
CA PHE A 38 19.61 -8.49 2.46
C PHE A 38 18.57 -7.73 3.31
N GLN A 39 18.77 -7.65 4.63
CA GLN A 39 17.90 -6.85 5.51
C GLN A 39 17.99 -5.35 5.19
N VAL A 40 19.19 -4.84 4.93
CA VAL A 40 19.40 -3.46 4.47
C VAL A 40 18.70 -3.23 3.13
N ALA A 41 18.86 -4.14 2.16
CA ALA A 41 18.27 -3.99 0.82
C ALA A 41 16.74 -4.02 0.80
N THR A 42 16.12 -4.69 1.77
CA THR A 42 14.66 -4.76 1.93
C THR A 42 14.10 -3.71 2.86
N PHE A 43 14.95 -2.87 3.47
CA PHE A 43 14.60 -1.88 4.49
C PHE A 43 13.87 -2.47 5.71
N ASN A 44 14.12 -3.74 6.05
CA ASN A 44 13.55 -4.43 7.22
C ASN A 44 14.67 -4.87 8.17
N GLY A 45 14.69 -4.36 9.40
CA GLY A 45 15.75 -4.66 10.39
C GLY A 45 17.07 -3.88 10.19
N TRP A 46 17.16 -3.07 9.13
CA TRP A 46 18.34 -2.29 8.76
C TRP A 46 18.80 -1.26 9.81
N MET A 47 17.87 -0.75 10.63
CA MET A 47 18.17 0.27 11.64
C MET A 47 19.12 -0.24 12.73
N GLU A 48 19.00 -1.50 13.14
CA GLU A 48 19.88 -2.11 14.15
C GLU A 48 21.29 -2.30 13.58
N ILE A 49 21.38 -2.85 12.37
CA ILE A 49 22.64 -3.05 11.64
C ILE A 49 23.39 -1.72 11.45
N MET A 50 22.68 -0.68 10.99
CA MET A 50 23.31 0.63 10.76
C MET A 50 23.75 1.30 12.06
N ARG A 51 22.97 1.15 13.14
CA ARG A 51 23.36 1.65 14.46
C ARG A 51 24.61 0.94 14.97
N ASP A 52 24.62 -0.39 14.93
CA ASP A 52 25.76 -1.20 15.38
C ASP A 52 27.04 -0.86 14.60
N ALA A 53 26.91 -0.58 13.29
CA ALA A 53 28.02 -0.16 12.44
C ALA A 53 28.50 1.28 12.74
N VAL A 54 27.60 2.23 12.96
CA VAL A 54 27.93 3.64 13.24
C VAL A 54 28.52 3.82 14.64
N ASP A 55 28.11 2.99 15.60
CA ASP A 55 28.61 3.00 16.97
C ASP A 55 29.93 2.21 17.12
N SER A 56 30.32 1.46 16.08
CA SER A 56 31.53 0.62 16.07
C SER A 56 32.82 1.45 16.13
N ARG A 57 33.84 0.91 16.80
CA ARG A 57 35.13 1.57 17.00
C ARG A 57 36.29 0.70 16.57
N ASP A 58 36.55 -0.34 17.35
CA ASP A 58 37.80 -1.10 17.31
C ASP A 58 37.49 -2.59 17.51
N LEU A 59 38.25 -3.45 16.83
CA LEU A 59 38.10 -4.91 16.92
C LEU A 59 38.52 -5.44 18.29
N HIS A 60 39.31 -4.66 19.03
CA HIS A 60 39.92 -5.05 20.32
C HIS A 60 38.97 -4.94 21.52
N GLY A 61 37.70 -5.35 21.38
CA GLY A 61 36.77 -5.52 22.50
C GLY A 61 36.44 -4.24 23.27
N LYS A 62 36.49 -3.08 22.62
CA LYS A 62 36.05 -1.81 23.20
C LYS A 62 34.55 -1.65 23.11
N GLN A 63 33.94 -1.04 24.13
CA GLN A 63 32.51 -0.77 24.13
C GLN A 63 32.16 0.23 23.01
N PRO A 64 31.16 -0.05 22.16
CA PRO A 64 30.68 0.89 21.16
C PRO A 64 30.24 2.21 21.80
N ILE A 65 30.51 3.31 21.11
CA ILE A 65 30.11 4.66 21.54
C ILE A 65 29.22 5.23 20.46
N ARG A 66 28.11 5.83 20.88
CA ARG A 66 27.13 6.39 19.97
C ARG A 66 27.78 7.35 18.96
N GLU A 67 27.53 7.11 17.68
CA GLU A 67 27.89 8.00 16.55
C GLU A 67 29.38 8.32 16.41
N ILE A 68 30.25 7.50 16.99
CA ILE A 68 31.70 7.68 16.91
C ILE A 68 32.26 7.46 15.49
N ASN A 69 31.61 6.60 14.70
CA ASN A 69 31.99 6.29 13.32
C ASN A 69 30.87 6.68 12.33
N ASN A 70 30.50 7.95 12.36
CA ASN A 70 29.44 8.53 11.53
C ASN A 70 29.67 8.36 10.01
N TYR A 71 30.91 8.19 9.55
CA TYR A 71 31.20 7.94 8.13
C TYR A 71 30.61 6.63 7.61
N MET A 72 30.28 5.66 8.48
CA MET A 72 29.65 4.40 8.08
C MET A 72 28.27 4.58 7.46
N TYR A 73 27.57 5.70 7.69
CA TYR A 73 26.36 6.04 6.96
C TYR A 73 26.58 6.04 5.44
N PHE A 74 27.73 6.54 4.96
CA PHE A 74 28.03 6.59 3.54
C PHE A 74 28.13 5.19 2.91
N TYR A 75 28.67 4.20 3.63
CA TYR A 75 28.71 2.81 3.15
C TYR A 75 27.31 2.29 2.83
N PHE A 76 26.35 2.46 3.75
CA PHE A 76 24.98 1.99 3.55
C PHE A 76 24.24 2.81 2.48
N VAL A 77 24.46 4.12 2.40
CA VAL A 77 23.90 4.96 1.33
C VAL A 77 24.37 4.48 -0.05
N PHE A 78 25.67 4.24 -0.21
CA PHE A 78 26.22 3.70 -1.45
C PHE A 78 25.67 2.31 -1.77
N PHE A 79 25.58 1.43 -0.78
CA PHE A 79 24.99 0.10 -0.95
C PHE A 79 23.51 0.16 -1.35
N ILE A 80 22.71 1.06 -0.78
CA ILE A 80 21.29 1.20 -1.12
C ILE A 80 21.13 1.71 -2.57
N ILE A 81 21.93 2.71 -2.97
CA ILE A 81 21.87 3.29 -4.32
C ILE A 81 22.37 2.31 -5.39
N PHE A 82 23.54 1.71 -5.19
CA PHE A 82 24.19 0.89 -6.22
C PHE A 82 23.90 -0.60 -6.06
N GLY A 83 23.81 -1.09 -4.83
CA GLY A 83 23.43 -2.48 -4.55
C GLY A 83 21.94 -2.66 -4.74
N SER A 84 21.10 -2.05 -3.91
CA SER A 84 19.68 -2.37 -3.86
C SER A 84 18.89 -1.80 -5.04
N PHE A 85 19.01 -0.50 -5.34
CA PHE A 85 18.20 0.13 -6.38
C PHE A 85 18.55 -0.39 -7.78
N PHE A 86 19.84 -0.50 -8.12
CA PHE A 86 20.24 -1.04 -9.43
C PHE A 86 19.86 -2.52 -9.60
N THR A 87 20.11 -3.37 -8.60
CA THR A 87 19.79 -4.80 -8.71
C THR A 87 18.28 -5.07 -8.76
N LEU A 88 17.47 -4.36 -7.96
CA LEU A 88 16.01 -4.47 -8.02
C LEU A 88 15.47 -4.02 -9.38
N ASN A 89 15.96 -2.91 -9.92
CA ASN A 89 15.53 -2.42 -11.23
C ASN A 89 15.92 -3.39 -12.36
N LEU A 90 17.13 -3.94 -12.32
CA LEU A 90 17.59 -4.94 -13.27
C LEU A 90 16.72 -6.21 -13.18
N PHE A 91 16.46 -6.69 -11.97
CA PHE A 91 15.64 -7.88 -11.73
C PHE A 91 14.21 -7.70 -12.25
N ILE A 92 13.57 -6.56 -11.92
CA ILE A 92 12.25 -6.20 -12.44
C ILE A 92 12.27 -6.10 -13.97
N GLY A 93 13.31 -5.48 -14.54
CA GLY A 93 13.48 -5.37 -16.00
C GLY A 93 13.52 -6.73 -16.69
N VAL A 94 14.38 -7.65 -16.23
CA VAL A 94 14.49 -9.00 -16.78
C VAL A 94 13.19 -9.78 -16.64
N ILE A 95 12.50 -9.66 -15.50
CA ILE A 95 11.20 -10.30 -15.28
C ILE A 95 10.15 -9.76 -16.24
N ILE A 96 10.05 -8.44 -16.40
CA ILE A 96 9.10 -7.80 -17.31
C ILE A 96 9.38 -8.21 -18.75
N ASP A 97 10.66 -8.23 -19.16
CA ASP A 97 11.04 -8.66 -20.51
C ASP A 97 10.68 -10.12 -20.76
N ASN A 98 10.91 -11.01 -19.78
CA ASN A 98 10.51 -12.40 -19.87
C ASN A 98 8.98 -12.56 -19.96
N PHE A 99 8.21 -11.83 -19.14
CA PHE A 99 6.76 -11.82 -19.21
C PHE A 99 6.24 -11.29 -20.55
N ASN A 100 6.88 -10.26 -21.10
CA ASN A 100 6.54 -9.74 -22.43
C ASN A 100 6.84 -10.75 -23.54
N GLU A 101 7.92 -11.53 -23.41
CA GLU A 101 8.23 -12.61 -24.34
C GLU A 101 7.19 -13.74 -24.25
N GLN A 102 6.81 -14.17 -23.04
CA GLN A 102 5.77 -15.17 -22.83
C GLN A 102 4.41 -14.69 -23.33
N LYS A 103 4.07 -13.42 -23.10
CA LYS A 103 2.88 -12.78 -23.67
C LYS A 103 2.86 -12.89 -25.19
N LYS A 104 3.96 -12.59 -25.89
CA LYS A 104 4.01 -12.72 -27.36
C LYS A 104 3.77 -14.16 -27.84
N LYS A 105 4.20 -15.17 -27.09
CA LYS A 105 4.02 -16.59 -27.42
C LYS A 105 2.60 -17.10 -27.15
N THR A 106 2.00 -16.69 -26.03
CA THR A 106 0.70 -17.20 -25.55
C THR A 106 -0.49 -16.29 -25.93
N GLY A 107 -0.23 -15.08 -26.44
CA GLY A 107 -1.26 -14.12 -26.85
C GLY A 107 -1.53 -13.03 -25.81
N ALA A 108 -2.76 -12.93 -25.29
CA ALA A 108 -3.13 -11.84 -24.37
C ALA A 108 -2.49 -12.03 -22.98
N SER A 109 -2.02 -10.94 -22.35
CA SER A 109 -1.29 -10.99 -21.06
C SER A 109 -2.07 -11.62 -19.92
N LEU A 110 -3.39 -11.44 -19.90
CA LEU A 110 -4.24 -12.01 -18.85
C LEU A 110 -4.41 -13.52 -19.04
N GLU A 111 -4.36 -14.01 -20.27
CA GLU A 111 -4.64 -15.42 -20.59
C GLU A 111 -3.54 -16.37 -20.13
N MET A 112 -2.34 -15.86 -19.85
CA MET A 112 -1.23 -16.65 -19.34
C MET A 112 -1.44 -17.07 -17.87
N PHE A 113 -2.21 -16.30 -17.11
CA PHE A 113 -2.49 -16.58 -15.69
C PHE A 113 -3.86 -17.21 -15.46
N MET A 114 -4.59 -17.53 -16.52
CA MET A 114 -6.00 -17.94 -16.46
C MET A 114 -6.16 -19.37 -16.96
N THR A 115 -6.97 -20.16 -16.26
CA THR A 115 -7.40 -21.48 -16.75
C THR A 115 -8.33 -21.34 -17.95
N GLU A 116 -8.51 -22.41 -18.73
CA GLU A 116 -9.38 -22.39 -19.91
C GLU A 116 -10.83 -21.98 -19.58
N ASP A 117 -11.35 -22.40 -18.42
CA ASP A 117 -12.70 -22.02 -18.00
C ASP A 117 -12.78 -20.55 -17.59
N GLN A 118 -11.78 -20.03 -16.87
CA GLN A 118 -11.70 -18.61 -16.56
C GLN A 118 -11.61 -17.73 -17.82
N LYS A 119 -10.92 -18.20 -18.87
CA LYS A 119 -10.90 -17.51 -20.18
C LYS A 119 -12.29 -17.44 -20.80
N LYS A 120 -13.10 -18.50 -20.71
CA LYS A 120 -14.50 -18.48 -21.20
C LYS A 120 -15.32 -17.41 -20.49
N TYR A 121 -15.24 -17.34 -19.16
CA TYR A 121 -15.92 -16.31 -18.36
C TYR A 121 -15.44 -14.89 -18.71
N TYR A 122 -14.12 -14.68 -18.80
CA TYR A 122 -13.54 -13.40 -19.18
C TYR A 122 -14.02 -12.94 -20.57
N ASN A 123 -14.01 -13.84 -21.55
CA ASN A 123 -14.47 -13.55 -22.90
C ASN A 123 -15.98 -13.24 -22.94
N ALA A 124 -16.78 -13.93 -22.14
CA ALA A 124 -18.21 -13.63 -22.00
C ALA A 124 -18.43 -12.23 -21.41
N MET A 125 -17.70 -11.86 -20.34
CA MET A 125 -17.75 -10.53 -19.73
C MET A 125 -17.32 -9.43 -20.70
N LYS A 126 -16.20 -9.63 -21.40
CA LYS A 126 -15.70 -8.70 -22.43
C LYS A 126 -16.73 -8.48 -23.54
N LYS A 127 -17.41 -9.54 -23.97
CA LYS A 127 -18.47 -9.47 -24.99
C LYS A 127 -19.71 -8.74 -24.47
N MET A 128 -20.08 -8.93 -23.21
CA MET A 128 -21.19 -8.18 -22.58
C MET A 128 -20.88 -6.69 -22.52
N SER A 129 -19.66 -6.31 -22.15
CA SER A 129 -19.23 -4.90 -22.12
C SER A 129 -19.24 -4.24 -23.51
N SER A 130 -18.98 -5.00 -24.58
CA SER A 130 -19.00 -4.47 -25.95
C SER A 130 -20.40 -4.30 -26.55
N LYS A 131 -21.45 -4.82 -25.90
CA LYS A 131 -22.83 -4.67 -26.39
C LYS A 131 -23.37 -3.30 -26.01
N LYS A 132 -23.85 -2.56 -27.01
CA LYS A 132 -24.64 -1.35 -26.77
C LYS A 132 -25.99 -1.73 -26.11
N PRO A 133 -26.51 -0.91 -25.19
CA PRO A 133 -27.78 -1.18 -24.53
C PRO A 133 -28.92 -1.27 -25.55
N LEU A 134 -29.94 -2.07 -25.21
CA LEU A 134 -31.14 -2.30 -26.01
C LEU A 134 -31.98 -1.01 -26.14
N LYS A 135 -32.88 -1.00 -27.15
CA LYS A 135 -33.75 0.13 -27.54
C LYS A 135 -34.40 0.82 -26.34
N ALA A 136 -34.54 2.15 -26.45
CA ALA A 136 -35.21 2.99 -25.47
C ALA A 136 -36.59 2.44 -25.08
N ILE A 137 -36.89 2.50 -23.78
CA ILE A 137 -38.14 2.01 -23.20
C ILE A 137 -39.32 2.79 -23.80
N PRO A 138 -40.40 2.12 -24.25
CA PRO A 138 -41.55 2.81 -24.82
C PRO A 138 -42.26 3.67 -23.77
N ARG A 139 -42.65 4.89 -24.16
CA ARG A 139 -43.39 5.82 -23.30
C ARG A 139 -44.75 5.22 -22.88
N PRO A 140 -45.12 5.26 -21.59
CA PRO A 140 -46.41 4.76 -21.12
C PRO A 140 -47.57 5.59 -21.66
N ARG A 141 -48.72 4.93 -21.91
CA ARG A 141 -49.92 5.56 -22.49
C ARG A 141 -50.70 6.42 -21.48
N TRP A 142 -50.59 6.13 -20.20
CA TRP A 142 -51.33 6.84 -19.15
C TRP A 142 -50.65 8.17 -18.80
N LYS A 143 -51.43 9.25 -18.74
CA LYS A 143 -50.89 10.62 -18.67
C LYS A 143 -50.01 10.90 -17.44
N PRO A 144 -50.40 10.55 -16.19
CA PRO A 144 -49.55 10.76 -15.02
C PRO A 144 -48.22 9.98 -15.10
N GLN A 145 -48.26 8.70 -15.46
CA GLN A 145 -47.06 7.88 -15.69
C GLN A 145 -46.16 8.46 -16.78
N SER A 146 -46.76 9.04 -17.82
CA SER A 146 -46.00 9.69 -18.88
C SER A 146 -45.27 10.95 -18.43
N ILE A 147 -45.76 11.68 -17.44
CA ILE A 147 -45.10 12.88 -16.91
C ILE A 147 -43.92 12.45 -16.05
N VAL A 148 -44.11 11.46 -15.16
CA VAL A 148 -43.03 10.88 -14.34
C VAL A 148 -41.92 10.32 -15.23
N PHE A 149 -42.27 9.57 -16.28
CA PHE A 149 -41.31 9.03 -17.24
C PHE A 149 -40.45 10.12 -17.91
N GLN A 150 -41.02 11.28 -18.21
CA GLN A 150 -40.28 12.39 -18.80
C GLN A 150 -39.32 13.05 -17.81
N ILE A 151 -39.68 13.13 -16.53
CA ILE A 151 -38.83 13.68 -15.48
C ILE A 151 -37.64 12.75 -15.21
N VAL A 152 -37.90 11.45 -14.98
CA VAL A 152 -36.87 10.47 -14.61
C VAL A 152 -35.90 10.19 -15.76
N THR A 153 -36.37 10.26 -17.02
CA THR A 153 -35.51 10.03 -18.20
C THR A 153 -34.68 11.27 -18.60
N ASP A 154 -34.90 12.44 -17.99
CA ASP A 154 -34.13 13.65 -18.31
C ASP A 154 -32.71 13.58 -17.72
N LYS A 155 -31.70 13.91 -18.52
CA LYS A 155 -30.30 14.01 -18.09
C LYS A 155 -30.09 14.97 -16.91
N LYS A 156 -30.93 16.00 -16.76
CA LYS A 156 -30.86 16.93 -15.64
C LYS A 156 -31.23 16.28 -14.31
N PHE A 157 -32.21 15.37 -14.33
CA PHE A 157 -32.59 14.60 -13.15
C PHE A 157 -31.44 13.67 -12.73
N ASP A 158 -30.84 12.96 -13.70
CA ASP A 158 -29.66 12.11 -13.48
C ASP A 158 -28.47 12.90 -12.88
N MET A 159 -28.14 14.08 -13.42
CA MET A 159 -27.09 14.94 -12.85
C MET A 159 -27.38 15.37 -11.40
N LEU A 160 -28.65 15.63 -11.07
CA LEU A 160 -29.07 16.03 -9.73
C LEU A 160 -28.93 14.87 -8.73
N ILE A 161 -29.28 13.64 -9.12
CA ILE A 161 -29.05 12.44 -8.30
C ILE A 161 -27.56 12.18 -8.11
N MET A 162 -26.75 12.30 -9.18
CA MET A 162 -25.29 12.17 -9.10
C MET A 162 -24.66 13.19 -8.14
N LEU A 163 -25.17 14.42 -8.09
CA LEU A 163 -24.75 15.44 -7.13
C LEU A 163 -25.05 15.01 -5.68
N PHE A 164 -26.25 14.47 -5.42
CA PHE A 164 -26.62 13.99 -4.09
C PHE A 164 -25.81 12.77 -3.64
N ILE A 165 -25.43 11.88 -4.54
CA ILE A 165 -24.49 10.79 -4.24
C ILE A 165 -23.14 11.37 -3.77
N GLY A 166 -22.63 12.40 -4.45
CA GLY A 166 -21.42 13.09 -4.05
C GLY A 166 -21.51 13.75 -2.66
N PHE A 167 -22.62 14.42 -2.37
CA PHE A 167 -22.84 15.03 -1.04
C PHE A 167 -23.03 14.00 0.07
N ASN A 168 -23.69 12.87 -0.19
CA ASN A 168 -23.81 11.77 0.76
C ASN A 168 -22.43 11.18 1.09
N MET A 169 -21.60 10.94 0.07
CA MET A 169 -20.21 10.51 0.27
C MET A 169 -19.42 11.51 1.13
N LEU A 170 -19.54 12.80 0.85
CA LEU A 170 -18.87 13.84 1.64
C LEU A 170 -19.35 13.84 3.09
N THR A 171 -20.64 13.68 3.32
CA THR A 171 -21.23 13.60 4.67
C THR A 171 -20.67 12.42 5.46
N MET A 172 -20.53 11.24 4.84
CA MET A 172 -19.89 10.07 5.45
C MET A 172 -18.40 10.28 5.76
N THR A 173 -17.70 11.10 4.97
CA THR A 173 -16.28 11.41 5.24
C THR A 173 -16.06 12.43 6.36
N LEU A 174 -17.11 13.16 6.79
CA LEU A 174 -17.03 14.14 7.87
C LEU A 174 -17.10 13.51 9.27
N ASP A 175 -17.51 12.25 9.37
CA ASP A 175 -17.51 11.49 10.62
C ASP A 175 -16.10 11.35 11.20
N HIS A 176 -15.93 11.69 12.48
CA HIS A 176 -14.64 11.61 13.16
C HIS A 176 -14.77 11.21 14.64
N TYR A 177 -13.66 10.69 15.20
CA TYR A 177 -13.60 10.23 16.59
C TYR A 177 -13.76 11.40 17.58
N GLN A 178 -14.57 11.21 18.62
CA GLN A 178 -14.92 12.22 19.64
C GLN A 178 -15.62 13.48 19.10
N GLN A 179 -16.50 13.32 18.13
CA GLN A 179 -17.36 14.40 17.65
C GLN A 179 -18.35 14.89 18.72
N THR A 180 -18.68 16.18 18.66
CA THR A 180 -19.70 16.77 19.54
C THR A 180 -21.08 16.19 19.24
N LYS A 181 -21.93 16.06 20.26
CA LYS A 181 -23.29 15.49 20.10
C LYS A 181 -24.11 16.24 19.04
N LEU A 182 -24.01 17.57 19.00
CA LEU A 182 -24.64 18.41 17.97
C LEU A 182 -24.22 17.99 16.55
N PHE A 183 -22.93 17.75 16.35
CA PHE A 183 -22.40 17.39 15.04
C PHE A 183 -22.88 16.00 14.60
N THR A 184 -22.91 15.02 15.52
CA THR A 184 -23.50 13.70 15.27
C THR A 184 -24.98 13.80 14.87
N ASP A 185 -25.76 14.57 15.63
CA ASP A 185 -27.21 14.71 15.39
C ASP A 185 -27.48 15.34 14.01
N VAL A 186 -26.65 16.31 13.58
CA VAL A 186 -26.73 16.93 12.24
C VAL A 186 -26.37 15.95 11.13
N LEU A 187 -25.30 15.18 11.29
CA LEU A 187 -24.91 14.16 10.30
C LEU A 187 -25.96 13.05 10.18
N GLU A 188 -26.57 12.63 11.29
CA GLU A 188 -27.65 11.63 11.30
C GLU A 188 -28.90 12.15 10.58
N LEU A 189 -29.28 13.40 10.82
CA LEU A 189 -30.38 14.05 10.09
C LEU A 189 -30.11 14.12 8.58
N LEU A 190 -28.89 14.50 8.19
CA LEU A 190 -28.49 14.53 6.78
C LEU A 190 -28.55 13.14 6.14
N ASN A 191 -28.10 12.10 6.84
CA ASN A 191 -28.19 10.72 6.37
C ASN A 191 -29.65 10.27 6.16
N GLN A 192 -30.56 10.61 7.10
CA GLN A 192 -31.99 10.33 6.94
C GLN A 192 -32.58 11.05 5.71
N ILE A 193 -32.18 12.29 5.45
CA ILE A 193 -32.60 13.04 4.25
C ILE A 193 -32.11 12.33 2.98
N PHE A 194 -30.84 11.90 2.93
CA PHE A 194 -30.33 11.17 1.77
C PHE A 194 -31.04 9.84 1.54
N ILE A 195 -31.33 9.08 2.60
CA ILE A 195 -32.12 7.84 2.53
C ILE A 195 -33.50 8.11 1.92
N ALA A 196 -34.19 9.18 2.35
CA ALA A 196 -35.49 9.55 1.80
C ALA A 196 -35.41 9.93 0.31
N ILE A 197 -34.38 10.68 -0.10
CA ILE A 197 -34.14 11.06 -1.50
C ILE A 197 -33.93 9.82 -2.37
N PHE A 198 -33.01 8.92 -2.00
CA PHE A 198 -32.73 7.70 -2.77
C PHE A 198 -33.89 6.71 -2.77
N SER A 199 -34.63 6.60 -1.66
CA SER A 199 -35.85 5.78 -1.61
C SER A 199 -36.93 6.33 -2.54
N SER A 200 -37.08 7.66 -2.61
CA SER A 200 -38.04 8.29 -3.53
C SER A 200 -37.62 8.12 -4.99
N GLU A 201 -36.32 8.21 -5.31
CA GLU A 201 -35.78 7.97 -6.65
C GLU A 201 -36.01 6.52 -7.09
N CYS A 202 -35.80 5.54 -6.21
CA CYS A 202 -36.06 4.14 -6.50
C CYS A 202 -37.55 3.82 -6.77
N LEU A 203 -38.47 4.61 -6.19
CA LEU A 203 -39.92 4.41 -6.36
C LEU A 203 -40.51 5.12 -7.60
N LEU A 204 -39.81 6.12 -8.15
CA LEU A 204 -40.25 6.92 -9.30
C LEU A 204 -39.94 6.22 -10.64
#